data_AF-A0A806FQB0-F1
#
_entry.id   AF-A0A806FQB0-F1
#
_cell.length_a   1.000
_cell.length_b   1.000
_cell.length_c   1.000
_cell.angle_alpha   90.00
_cell.angle_beta   90.00
_cell.angle_gamma   90.00
#
_symmetry.space_group_name_H-M   'P 1'
#
loop_
_entity.id
_entity.type
_entity.pdbx_description
1 polymer ?
#
loop_
_entity_poly.entity_id
_entity_poly.type
_entity_poly.pdbx_seq_one_letter_code
_entity_poly.pdbx_strand_id
1 'polypeptide(L)'
;MRSVNLLPNEGIVAQFDSVRCESPDFKGCESGELTFTTMSLIFSYTQVKVFGKDIEHTFLWALHDIKVVDGRPQLIIDKGDAHQCDILLRKGKLELRMDSHADLVTLANGINKLITGNDEDIVGAPKTFISGIASMLSDAGKEVTEAFGLRNTANPKSAESKMVSRACAGCGAPLHGRQGTSVTCEYCGRSEQL
;
A
#
# COMPACT_ATOMS: atom_id res chain seq x y z
N MET A 1 -3.84 17.34 -7.46
CA MET A 1 -3.24 16.10 -8.02
C MET A 1 -2.10 16.41 -8.97
N ARG A 2 -0.88 16.29 -8.45
CA ARG A 2 0.36 16.49 -9.21
C ARG A 2 0.68 15.28 -10.09
N SER A 3 1.39 15.52 -11.20
CA SER A 3 1.93 14.43 -12.02
C SER A 3 3.03 13.70 -11.27
N VAL A 4 2.85 12.41 -11.02
CA VAL A 4 3.84 11.55 -10.37
C VAL A 4 4.62 10.78 -11.44
N ASN A 5 5.95 10.76 -11.33
CA ASN A 5 6.81 10.01 -12.25
C ASN A 5 6.95 8.56 -11.77
N LEU A 6 6.20 7.65 -12.40
CA LEU A 6 6.14 6.23 -12.04
C LEU A 6 7.14 5.41 -12.85
N LEU A 7 7.71 4.39 -12.23
CA LEU A 7 8.53 3.41 -12.92
C LEU A 7 7.69 2.54 -13.87
N PRO A 8 8.31 1.91 -14.90
CA PRO A 8 7.63 0.88 -15.68
C PRO A 8 7.07 -0.22 -14.76
N ASN A 9 5.77 -0.52 -14.91
CA ASN A 9 5.00 -1.47 -14.07
C ASN A 9 4.72 -1.02 -12.63
N GLU A 10 4.98 0.24 -12.27
CA GLU A 10 4.48 0.84 -11.04
C GLU A 10 3.05 1.38 -11.29
N GLY A 11 2.09 0.89 -10.50
CA GLY A 11 0.69 1.29 -10.60
C GLY A 11 0.28 2.12 -9.39
N ILE A 12 -0.60 3.10 -9.59
CA ILE A 12 -1.23 3.82 -8.47
C ILE A 12 -2.26 2.89 -7.83
N VAL A 13 -2.19 2.78 -6.50
CA VAL A 13 -3.12 2.00 -5.68
C VAL A 13 -4.20 2.91 -5.10
N ALA A 14 -3.78 4.03 -4.52
CA ALA A 14 -4.67 5.02 -3.95
C ALA A 14 -3.99 6.39 -3.92
N GLN A 15 -4.80 7.44 -3.84
CA GLN A 15 -4.33 8.80 -3.63
C GLN A 15 -5.15 9.44 -2.52
N PHE A 16 -4.48 10.18 -1.67
CA PHE A 16 -5.04 10.81 -0.49
C PHE A 16 -4.66 12.28 -0.46
N ASP A 17 -5.64 13.12 -0.17
CA ASP A 17 -5.44 14.55 0.04
C ASP A 17 -5.38 14.85 1.55
N SER A 18 -4.90 16.04 1.91
CA SER A 18 -4.88 16.51 3.31
C SER A 18 -4.15 15.60 4.31
N VAL A 19 -3.19 14.80 3.85
CA VAL A 19 -2.41 13.92 4.71
C VAL A 19 -1.38 14.73 5.48
N ARG A 20 -1.39 14.62 6.81
CA ARG A 20 -0.31 15.15 7.65
C ARG A 20 0.80 14.12 7.76
N CYS A 21 2.03 14.54 7.50
CA CYS A 21 3.19 13.67 7.39
C CYS A 21 4.35 14.23 8.21
N GLU A 22 4.95 13.37 9.02
CA GLU A 22 6.25 13.61 9.66
C GLU A 22 7.18 12.45 9.30
N SER A 23 8.41 12.77 8.89
CA SER A 23 9.34 11.78 8.35
C SER A 23 10.78 12.12 8.73
N PRO A 24 11.72 11.17 8.63
CA PRO A 24 13.14 11.44 8.85
C PRO A 24 13.77 12.31 7.73
N ASP A 25 13.12 12.42 6.57
CA ASP A 25 13.70 13.07 5.38
C ASP A 25 13.46 14.59 5.34
N PHE A 26 12.58 15.10 6.20
CA PHE A 26 12.36 16.54 6.40
C PHE A 26 12.04 16.85 7.86
N LYS A 27 12.13 18.13 8.25
CA LYS A 27 11.88 18.54 9.64
C LYS A 27 10.43 19.00 9.82
N GLY A 28 9.78 18.50 10.87
CA GLY A 28 8.44 18.94 11.27
C GLY A 28 7.33 18.12 10.64
N CYS A 29 6.10 18.63 10.78
CA CYS A 29 4.89 18.00 10.26
C CYS A 29 4.30 18.85 9.14
N GLU A 30 4.18 18.28 7.95
CA GLU A 30 3.69 18.95 6.75
C GLU A 30 2.37 18.33 6.29
N SER A 31 1.53 19.14 5.63
CA SER A 31 0.25 18.67 5.08
C SER A 31 0.31 18.67 3.55
N GLY A 32 -0.09 17.56 2.92
CA GLY A 32 0.04 17.41 1.48
C GLY A 32 -0.75 16.27 0.87
N GLU A 33 -0.41 15.94 -0.37
CA GLU A 33 -0.95 14.81 -1.13
C GLU A 33 -0.07 13.57 -0.90
N LEU A 34 -0.67 12.42 -0.61
CA LEU A 34 0.01 11.13 -0.56
C LEU A 34 -0.47 10.25 -1.70
N THR A 35 0.42 9.88 -2.61
CA THR A 35 0.17 8.86 -3.64
C THR A 35 0.77 7.54 -3.18
N PHE A 36 -0.09 6.54 -3.00
CA PHE A 36 0.29 5.17 -2.69
C PHE A 36 0.29 4.34 -3.97
N THR A 37 1.41 3.70 -4.26
CA THR A 37 1.61 2.89 -5.46
C THR A 37 1.92 1.44 -5.10
N THR A 38 2.04 0.59 -6.11
CA THR A 38 2.47 -0.81 -5.93
C THR A 38 3.90 -0.96 -5.41
N MET A 39 4.72 0.10 -5.45
CA MET A 39 6.13 0.05 -5.05
C MET A 39 6.53 1.05 -3.96
N SER A 40 5.79 2.15 -3.82
CA SER A 40 6.24 3.32 -3.06
C SER A 40 5.08 4.12 -2.44
N LEU A 41 5.38 4.82 -1.35
CA LEU A 41 4.62 5.95 -0.83
C LEU A 41 5.28 7.24 -1.31
N ILE A 42 4.52 8.11 -1.97
CA ILE A 42 5.01 9.35 -2.57
C ILE A 42 4.25 10.51 -1.95
N PHE A 43 4.89 11.28 -1.09
CA PHE A 43 4.29 12.43 -0.42
C PHE A 43 4.75 13.72 -1.08
N SER A 44 3.82 14.63 -1.38
CA SER A 44 4.13 15.93 -1.95
C SER A 44 3.37 17.05 -1.27
N TYR A 45 4.06 18.14 -0.94
CA TYR A 45 3.45 19.34 -0.38
C TYR A 45 4.02 20.62 -1.03
N THR A 46 3.27 21.71 -0.92
CA THR A 46 3.72 23.03 -1.36
C THR A 46 4.06 23.89 -0.17
N GLN A 47 5.30 24.35 -0.13
CA GLN A 47 5.71 25.42 0.75
C GLN A 47 5.39 26.75 0.08
N VAL A 48 4.29 27.37 0.53
CA VAL A 48 3.87 28.69 0.05
C VAL A 48 4.85 29.75 0.53
N LYS A 49 5.35 30.57 -0.38
CA LYS A 49 6.27 31.66 -0.03
C LYS A 49 5.55 33.01 -0.08
N VAL A 50 5.80 33.83 0.94
CA VAL A 50 5.31 35.23 0.96
C VAL A 50 5.93 36.06 -0.18
N PHE A 51 7.15 35.70 -0.61
CA PHE A 51 7.85 36.32 -1.72
C PHE A 51 8.53 35.27 -2.61
N GLY A 52 8.34 35.41 -3.92
CA GLY A 52 8.88 34.48 -4.92
C GLY A 52 7.90 33.38 -5.28
N LYS A 53 8.38 32.38 -6.03
CA LYS A 53 7.58 31.22 -6.43
C LYS A 53 7.49 30.24 -5.27
N ASP A 54 6.34 29.61 -5.14
CA ASP A 54 6.13 28.48 -4.25
C ASP A 54 7.12 27.35 -4.57
N ILE A 55 7.49 26.60 -3.52
CA ILE A 55 8.37 25.45 -3.66
C ILE A 55 7.54 24.19 -3.50
N GLU A 56 7.64 23.29 -4.47
CA GLU A 56 7.10 21.95 -4.36
C GLU A 56 8.17 21.02 -3.81
N HIS A 57 7.76 20.22 -2.82
CA HIS A 57 8.60 19.17 -2.24
C HIS A 57 7.93 17.83 -2.52
N THR A 58 8.74 16.83 -2.88
CA THR A 58 8.28 15.46 -3.09
C THR A 58 9.27 14.50 -2.43
N PHE A 59 8.72 13.58 -1.63
CA PHE A 59 9.45 12.54 -0.92
C PHE A 59 8.91 11.18 -1.33
N LEU A 60 9.80 10.20 -1.44
CA LEU A 60 9.48 8.84 -1.88
C LEU A 60 10.05 7.83 -0.89
N TRP A 61 9.21 6.93 -0.40
CA TRP A 61 9.60 5.81 0.45
C TRP A 61 9.16 4.50 -0.20
N ALA A 62 10.13 3.65 -0.56
CA ALA A 62 9.84 2.35 -1.13
C ALA A 62 9.16 1.44 -0.10
N LEU A 63 8.14 0.70 -0.50
CA LEU A 63 7.45 -0.24 0.40
C LEU A 63 8.38 -1.34 0.90
N HIS A 64 9.39 -1.72 0.11
CA HIS A 64 10.39 -2.69 0.53
C HIS A 64 11.26 -2.23 1.71
N ASP A 65 11.28 -0.93 2.03
CA ASP A 65 11.99 -0.37 3.18
C ASP A 65 11.18 -0.43 4.48
N ILE A 66 9.90 -0.79 4.42
CA ILE A 66 9.09 -1.07 5.59
C ILE A 66 9.63 -2.32 6.29
N LYS A 67 9.84 -2.24 7.60
CA LYS A 67 10.30 -3.37 8.41
C LYS A 67 9.21 -4.43 8.44
N VAL A 68 9.60 -5.69 8.22
CA VAL A 68 8.72 -6.85 8.30
C VAL A 68 9.24 -7.78 9.39
N VAL A 69 8.37 -8.19 10.30
CA VAL A 69 8.68 -9.15 11.39
C VAL A 69 7.59 -10.22 11.37
N ASP A 70 7.98 -11.49 11.38
CA ASP A 70 7.07 -12.64 11.31
C ASP A 70 6.07 -12.57 10.14
N GLY A 71 6.56 -12.09 8.99
CA GLY A 71 5.75 -11.93 7.78
C GLY A 71 4.72 -10.79 7.85
N ARG A 72 4.79 -9.90 8.85
CA ARG A 72 3.88 -8.76 9.00
C ARG A 72 4.63 -7.43 8.91
N PRO A 73 4.15 -6.45 8.13
CA PRO A 73 4.72 -5.12 8.13
C PRO A 73 4.52 -4.46 9.50
N GLN A 74 5.53 -3.74 9.94
CA GLN A 74 5.53 -3.05 11.22
C GLN A 74 4.81 -1.72 11.10
N LEU A 75 3.48 -1.78 11.30
CA LEU A 75 2.57 -0.65 11.29
C LEU A 75 2.00 -0.45 12.69
N ILE A 76 2.08 0.77 13.24
CA ILE A 76 1.45 1.14 14.51
C ILE A 76 0.25 2.01 14.17
N ILE A 77 -0.93 1.50 14.45
CA ILE A 77 -2.18 2.11 14.01
C ILE A 77 -2.90 2.64 15.23
N ASP A 78 -3.23 3.94 15.20
CA ASP A 78 -4.06 4.53 16.24
C ASP A 78 -5.47 3.93 16.19
N LYS A 79 -6.01 3.60 17.36
CA LYS A 79 -7.36 3.02 17.50
C LYS A 79 -8.41 4.08 17.86
N GLY A 80 -8.00 5.33 18.02
CA GLY A 80 -8.88 6.46 18.27
C GLY A 80 -9.24 7.20 16.97
N ASP A 81 -9.71 8.42 17.14
CA ASP A 81 -10.16 9.28 16.04
C ASP A 81 -9.00 10.05 15.38
N ALA A 82 -7.74 9.75 15.74
CA ALA A 82 -6.61 10.46 15.16
C ALA A 82 -6.29 10.01 13.74
N HIS A 83 -6.85 8.88 13.27
CA HIS A 83 -6.60 8.30 11.94
C HIS A 83 -5.10 8.18 11.60
N GLN A 84 -4.28 7.86 12.61
CA GLN A 84 -2.82 7.83 12.50
C GLN A 84 -2.29 6.43 12.20
N CYS A 85 -1.30 6.37 11.31
CA CYS A 85 -0.52 5.18 10.96
C CYS A 85 0.97 5.52 11.01
N ASP A 86 1.69 4.95 11.96
CA ASP A 86 3.15 5.03 11.98
C ASP A 86 3.74 3.79 11.28
N ILE A 87 4.55 4.05 10.26
CA ILE A 87 5.19 3.04 9.44
C ILE A 87 6.66 2.96 9.84
N LEU A 88 7.07 1.80 10.39
CA LEU A 88 8.48 1.60 10.76
C LEU A 88 9.30 1.26 9.52
N LEU A 89 10.18 2.17 9.12
CA LEU A 89 11.12 2.00 8.02
C LEU A 89 12.47 1.47 8.52
N ARG A 90 13.29 0.93 7.61
CA ARG A 90 14.70 0.61 7.89
C ARG A 90 15.45 1.82 8.45
N LYS A 91 15.15 3.02 7.95
CA LYS A 91 15.79 4.28 8.32
C LYS A 91 14.87 5.22 9.11
N GLY A 92 14.17 4.70 10.12
CA GLY A 92 13.38 5.52 11.04
C GLY A 92 11.90 5.17 11.00
N LYS A 93 11.05 6.19 11.15
CA LYS A 93 9.60 6.06 11.24
C LYS A 93 8.94 7.15 10.41
N LEU A 94 7.98 6.75 9.59
CA LEU A 94 7.12 7.65 8.83
C LEU A 94 5.77 7.73 9.56
N GLU A 95 5.40 8.90 10.04
CA GLU A 95 4.12 9.12 10.72
C GLU A 95 3.14 9.76 9.74
N LEU A 96 2.03 9.08 9.49
CA LEU A 96 0.98 9.56 8.60
C LEU A 96 -0.30 9.72 9.39
N ARG A 97 -0.95 10.88 9.24
CA ARG A 97 -2.29 11.13 9.74
C ARG A 97 -3.21 11.38 8.56
N MET A 98 -4.14 10.45 8.37
CA MET A 98 -5.08 10.46 7.26
C MET A 98 -6.26 11.39 7.55
N ASP A 99 -6.92 11.88 6.50
CA ASP A 99 -8.09 12.75 6.64
C ASP A 99 -9.28 11.99 7.25
N SER A 100 -9.46 10.73 6.84
CA SER A 100 -10.54 9.87 7.33
C SER A 100 -10.07 8.48 7.79
N HIS A 101 -10.91 7.82 8.61
CA HIS A 101 -10.72 6.41 8.94
C HIS A 101 -10.76 5.51 7.69
N ALA A 102 -11.54 5.86 6.66
CA ALA A 102 -11.61 5.09 5.41
C ALA A 102 -10.26 5.13 4.66
N ASP A 103 -9.59 6.28 4.67
CA ASP A 103 -8.26 6.43 4.08
C ASP A 103 -7.21 5.65 4.88
N LEU A 104 -7.31 5.66 6.21
CA LEU A 104 -6.46 4.85 7.07
C LEU A 104 -6.60 3.35 6.76
N VAL A 105 -7.84 2.86 6.62
CA VAL A 105 -8.13 1.46 6.26
C VAL A 105 -7.51 1.12 4.90
N THR A 106 -7.77 1.96 3.90
CA THR A 106 -7.25 1.79 2.54
C THR A 106 -5.72 1.72 2.52
N LEU A 107 -5.06 2.65 3.22
CA LEU A 107 -3.61 2.70 3.31
C LEU A 107 -3.03 1.48 4.03
N ALA A 108 -3.49 1.19 5.25
CA ALA A 108 -2.90 0.17 6.11
C ALA A 108 -3.12 -1.24 5.53
N ASN A 109 -4.35 -1.58 5.11
CA ASN A 109 -4.65 -2.88 4.55
C ASN A 109 -4.02 -3.04 3.16
N GLY A 110 -3.95 -1.97 2.37
CA GLY A 110 -3.25 -1.99 1.09
C GLY A 110 -1.75 -2.26 1.23
N ILE A 111 -1.07 -1.62 2.21
CA ILE A 111 0.34 -1.92 2.52
C ILE A 111 0.49 -3.38 2.95
N ASN A 112 -0.38 -3.86 3.85
CA ASN A 112 -0.36 -5.26 4.29
C ASN A 112 -0.48 -6.22 3.11
N LYS A 113 -1.48 -6.00 2.25
CA LYS A 113 -1.73 -6.84 1.08
C LYS A 113 -0.58 -6.84 0.08
N LEU A 114 0.02 -5.69 -0.21
CA LEU A 114 1.14 -5.62 -1.15
C LEU A 114 2.41 -6.28 -0.60
N ILE A 115 2.70 -6.14 0.69
CA ILE A 115 3.90 -6.70 1.30
C ILE A 115 3.77 -8.21 1.54
N THR A 116 2.58 -8.66 1.97
CA THR A 116 2.39 -10.03 2.46
C THR A 116 1.63 -10.92 1.48
N GLY A 117 0.91 -10.34 0.52
CA GLY A 117 -0.06 -11.06 -0.32
C GLY A 117 -1.29 -11.55 0.44
N ASN A 118 -1.44 -11.20 1.73
CA ASN A 118 -2.58 -11.59 2.56
C ASN A 118 -3.70 -10.56 2.44
N ASP A 119 -4.92 -11.06 2.20
CA ASP A 119 -6.14 -10.26 2.15
C ASP A 119 -6.79 -10.05 3.53
N GLU A 120 -6.17 -10.54 4.61
CA GLU A 120 -6.63 -10.25 5.96
C GLU A 120 -6.44 -8.76 6.31
N ASP A 121 -7.55 -8.11 6.63
CA ASP A 121 -7.58 -6.74 7.11
C ASP A 121 -6.93 -6.62 8.49
N ILE A 122 -5.97 -5.70 8.61
CA ILE A 122 -5.33 -5.34 9.87
C ILE A 122 -6.03 -4.15 10.54
N VAL A 123 -6.78 -3.37 9.76
CA VAL A 123 -7.72 -2.34 10.23
C VAL A 123 -9.10 -2.68 9.71
N GLY A 124 -10.03 -2.95 10.63
CA GLY A 124 -11.43 -3.22 10.27
C GLY A 124 -12.23 -1.94 10.07
N ALA A 125 -13.49 -2.08 9.61
CA ALA A 125 -14.43 -0.97 9.52
C ALA A 125 -14.61 -0.24 10.87
N PRO A 126 -14.97 1.07 10.87
CA PRO A 126 -15.19 1.83 12.10
C PRO A 126 -16.16 1.09 13.03
N LYS A 127 -15.81 0.94 14.31
CA LYS A 127 -16.72 0.37 15.31
C LYS A 127 -17.75 1.41 15.74
N THR A 128 -18.58 1.88 14.81
CA THR A 128 -19.78 2.65 15.17
C THR A 128 -20.95 1.70 15.31
N PHE A 129 -21.38 1.46 16.56
CA PHE A 129 -22.69 0.90 16.88
C PHE A 129 -23.79 1.86 16.36
N ILE A 130 -24.23 1.71 15.11
CA ILE A 130 -25.50 2.24 14.63
C ILE A 130 -26.12 1.19 13.71
N SER A 131 -27.20 0.55 14.17
CA SER A 131 -27.94 -0.51 13.48
C SER A 131 -28.75 -0.01 12.26
N GLY A 132 -28.14 0.77 11.36
CA GLY A 132 -28.88 1.38 10.26
C GLY A 132 -28.11 1.76 9.01
N ILE A 133 -26.78 1.61 8.96
CA ILE A 133 -25.94 2.09 7.84
C ILE A 133 -25.16 0.94 7.15
N ALA A 134 -25.59 -0.32 7.35
CA ALA A 134 -24.96 -1.48 6.70
C ALA A 134 -25.13 -1.46 5.17
N SER A 135 -26.13 -0.76 4.65
CA SER A 135 -26.42 -0.67 3.21
C SER A 135 -25.51 0.29 2.44
N MET A 136 -24.85 1.27 3.08
CA MET A 136 -24.02 2.24 2.34
C MET A 136 -22.54 1.83 2.23
N LEU A 137 -22.02 1.05 3.19
CA LEU A 137 -20.65 0.51 3.11
C LEU A 137 -20.52 -0.62 2.07
N SER A 138 -21.63 -1.26 1.73
CA SER A 138 -21.69 -2.30 0.70
C SER A 138 -21.40 -1.77 -0.71
N ASP A 139 -21.60 -0.47 -0.95
CA ASP A 139 -21.34 0.15 -2.25
C ASP A 139 -19.93 0.75 -2.36
N ALA A 140 -19.36 1.31 -1.28
CA ALA A 140 -17.95 1.73 -1.26
C ALA A 140 -16.98 0.54 -1.39
N GLY A 141 -17.35 -0.63 -0.86
CA GLY A 141 -16.63 -1.88 -1.07
C GLY A 141 -16.62 -2.33 -2.54
N LYS A 142 -17.66 -2.00 -3.33
CA LYS A 142 -17.70 -2.33 -4.76
C LYS A 142 -16.73 -1.48 -5.58
N GLU A 143 -16.54 -0.21 -5.24
CA GLU A 143 -15.58 0.65 -5.97
C GLU A 143 -14.13 0.25 -5.70
N VAL A 144 -13.82 -0.18 -4.46
CA VAL A 144 -12.50 -0.77 -4.15
C VAL A 144 -12.33 -2.15 -4.80
N THR A 145 -13.42 -2.92 -4.94
CA THR A 145 -13.43 -4.18 -5.69
C THR A 145 -13.31 -3.94 -7.20
N GLU A 146 -13.81 -2.83 -7.76
CA GLU A 146 -13.62 -2.48 -9.18
C GLU A 146 -12.19 -2.01 -9.47
N ALA A 147 -11.55 -1.33 -8.52
CA ALA A 147 -10.12 -0.97 -8.62
C ALA A 147 -9.19 -2.18 -8.45
N PHE A 148 -9.62 -3.24 -7.75
CA PHE A 148 -8.83 -4.45 -7.47
C PHE A 148 -9.38 -5.77 -8.05
N GLY A 149 -10.40 -5.74 -8.93
CA GLY A 149 -11.16 -6.92 -9.30
C GLY A 149 -11.70 -6.92 -10.73
N LEU A 150 -11.06 -7.76 -11.55
CA LEU A 150 -11.66 -8.66 -12.54
C LEU A 150 -12.96 -8.17 -13.23
N ARG A 151 -12.83 -7.78 -14.50
CA ARG A 151 -13.91 -7.93 -15.47
C ARG A 151 -14.31 -9.40 -15.57
N ASN A 152 -15.38 -9.78 -14.86
CA ASN A 152 -16.12 -11.00 -15.12
C ASN A 152 -16.96 -10.81 -16.38
N THR A 153 -16.42 -11.20 -17.53
CA THR A 153 -17.24 -11.65 -18.65
C THR A 153 -17.02 -13.14 -18.85
N ALA A 154 -18.05 -13.90 -18.46
CA ALA A 154 -18.44 -15.22 -18.94
C ALA A 154 -17.36 -16.29 -19.17
N ASN A 155 -17.45 -17.33 -18.34
CA ASN A 155 -16.84 -18.67 -18.43
C ASN A 155 -16.78 -19.23 -19.88
N PRO A 156 -15.76 -20.02 -20.28
CA PRO A 156 -15.72 -21.42 -19.83
C PRO A 156 -14.33 -21.99 -19.50
N LYS A 157 -14.27 -22.75 -18.40
CA LYS A 157 -13.33 -23.86 -18.10
C LYS A 157 -11.84 -23.59 -18.33
N SER A 158 -11.12 -23.20 -17.28
CA SER A 158 -9.72 -23.63 -17.11
C SER A 158 -9.38 -23.77 -15.63
N ALA A 159 -8.60 -24.79 -15.29
CA ALA A 159 -8.27 -25.19 -13.94
C ALA A 159 -7.71 -24.02 -13.11
N GLU A 160 -8.20 -23.86 -11.88
CA GLU A 160 -7.71 -22.89 -10.91
C GLU A 160 -6.20 -23.09 -10.68
N SER A 161 -5.40 -22.22 -11.29
CA SER A 161 -3.96 -22.21 -11.09
C SER A 161 -3.66 -21.45 -9.79
N LYS A 162 -3.42 -22.22 -8.72
CA LYS A 162 -3.10 -21.71 -7.39
C LYS A 162 -1.78 -20.93 -7.40
N MET A 163 -1.77 -19.72 -6.86
CA MET A 163 -0.52 -18.98 -6.60
C MET A 163 0.21 -19.64 -5.42
N VAL A 164 1.51 -19.90 -5.58
CA VAL A 164 2.35 -20.53 -4.55
C VAL A 164 3.64 -19.74 -4.37
N SER A 165 4.21 -19.83 -3.17
CA SER A 165 5.50 -19.25 -2.82
C SER A 165 6.44 -20.35 -2.34
N ARG A 166 7.66 -20.41 -2.88
CA ARG A 166 8.73 -21.32 -2.45
C ARG A 166 10.06 -20.59 -2.41
N ALA A 167 10.96 -21.02 -1.53
CA ALA A 167 12.33 -20.50 -1.52
C ALA A 167 13.13 -21.11 -2.69
N CYS A 168 13.89 -20.29 -3.41
CA CYS A 168 14.82 -20.69 -4.45
C CYS A 168 15.86 -21.66 -3.87
N ALA A 169 16.02 -22.83 -4.49
CA ALA A 169 17.00 -23.82 -4.06
C ALA A 169 18.46 -23.38 -4.23
N GLY A 170 18.71 -22.32 -5.01
CA GLY A 170 20.05 -21.75 -5.22
C GLY A 170 20.49 -20.76 -4.14
N CYS A 171 19.65 -19.78 -3.81
CA CYS A 171 20.02 -18.67 -2.95
C CYS A 171 19.09 -18.45 -1.75
N GLY A 172 18.02 -19.23 -1.63
CA GLY A 172 17.01 -19.08 -0.57
C GLY A 172 16.03 -17.92 -0.77
N ALA A 173 16.19 -17.10 -1.82
CA ALA A 173 15.27 -16.00 -2.11
C ALA A 173 13.85 -16.52 -2.42
N PRO A 174 12.78 -15.83 -1.97
CA PRO A 174 11.42 -16.26 -2.24
C PRO A 174 11.07 -16.12 -3.73
N LEU A 175 10.49 -17.17 -4.29
CA LEU A 175 9.96 -17.23 -5.64
C LEU A 175 8.44 -17.31 -5.56
N HIS A 176 7.77 -16.45 -6.33
CA HIS A 176 6.32 -16.36 -6.37
C HIS A 176 5.82 -16.60 -7.80
N GLY A 177 4.74 -17.37 -7.92
CA GLY A 177 4.16 -17.67 -9.23
C GLY A 177 3.09 -18.73 -9.14
N ARG A 178 2.55 -19.11 -10.30
CA ARG A 178 1.47 -20.10 -10.37
C ARG A 178 2.06 -21.51 -10.25
N GLN A 179 1.37 -22.37 -9.51
CA GLN A 179 1.75 -23.78 -9.39
C GLN A 179 1.83 -24.42 -10.78
N GLY A 180 2.96 -25.05 -11.08
CA GLY A 180 3.31 -25.64 -12.36
C GLY A 180 4.05 -24.71 -13.33
N THR A 181 4.27 -23.44 -13.00
CA THR A 181 4.99 -22.49 -13.88
C THR A 181 6.48 -22.42 -13.57
N SER A 182 7.30 -22.25 -14.61
CA SER A 182 8.75 -22.04 -14.46
C SER A 182 9.02 -20.57 -14.19
N VAL A 183 9.69 -20.27 -13.08
CA VAL A 183 10.07 -18.93 -12.66
C VAL A 183 11.59 -18.85 -12.57
N THR A 184 12.17 -17.78 -13.09
CA THR A 184 13.61 -17.52 -13.00
C THR A 184 13.89 -16.62 -11.80
N CYS A 185 14.74 -17.08 -10.90
CA CYS A 185 15.18 -16.34 -9.73
C CYS A 185 15.98 -15.10 -10.17
N GLU A 186 15.49 -13.91 -9.84
CA GLU A 186 16.16 -12.65 -10.18
C GLU A 186 17.49 -12.46 -9.46
N TYR A 187 17.70 -13.14 -8.32
CA TYR A 187 18.89 -12.99 -7.49
C TYR A 187 20.07 -13.87 -7.94
N CYS A 188 19.80 -15.06 -8.49
CA CYS A 188 20.85 -16.00 -8.90
C CYS A 188 20.71 -16.50 -10.34
N GLY A 189 19.69 -16.05 -11.07
CA GLY A 189 19.41 -16.42 -12.46
C GLY A 189 18.90 -17.85 -12.65
N ARG A 190 18.64 -18.59 -11.58
CA ARG A 190 18.24 -20.01 -11.64
C ARG A 190 16.75 -20.15 -11.95
N SER A 191 16.41 -20.94 -12.95
CA SER A 191 15.01 -21.28 -13.27
C SER A 191 14.53 -22.50 -12.49
N GLU A 192 13.38 -22.36 -11.83
CA GLU A 192 12.76 -23.41 -11.01
C GLU A 192 11.24 -23.47 -11.27
N GLN A 193 10.65 -24.66 -11.18
CA GLN A 193 9.21 -24.84 -11.33
C GLN A 193 8.54 -24.77 -9.96
N LEU A 194 7.50 -23.94 -9.85
CA LEU A 194 6.77 -23.70 -8.60
C LEU A 194 5.70 -24.75 -8.31
#